data_AF-A0A843HGD5-F1
#
_entry.id   AF-A0A843HGD5-F1
#
_cell.length_a   1.000
_cell.length_b   1.000
_cell.length_c   1.000
_cell.angle_alpha   90.00
_cell.angle_beta   90.00
_cell.angle_gamma   90.00
#
_symmetry.space_group_name_H-M   'P 1'
#
loop_
_entity.id
_entity.type
_entity.pdbx_description
1 polymer ?
#
loop_
_entity_poly.entity_id
_entity_poly.type
_entity_poly.pdbx_seq_one_letter_code
_entity_poly.pdbx_strand_id
1 'polypeptide(L)'
;MARPRMVTRTIITTEAVVLMVNVNTNEVFEKTVTLSGAFETKEDVEKKASKAFNSAESKVIAVKSFEQKEALYGMDEQFFLQNASILPPREVTEDEAEEKPAPEKKSKK
;
A
#
# COMPACT_ATOMS: atom_id res chain seq x y z
N MET A 1 0.96 -28.96 12.78
CA MET A 1 1.52 -28.02 11.79
C MET A 1 1.64 -26.66 12.46
N ALA A 2 2.83 -26.05 12.45
CA ALA A 2 3.00 -24.69 12.96
C ALA A 2 2.29 -23.71 12.03
N ARG A 3 1.66 -22.66 12.57
CA ARG A 3 1.09 -21.60 11.72
C ARG A 3 2.22 -20.94 10.91
N PRO A 4 2.04 -20.73 9.61
CA PRO A 4 2.98 -19.97 8.81
C PRO A 4 3.11 -18.55 9.39
N ARG A 5 4.32 -18.01 9.37
CA ARG A 5 4.57 -16.63 9.81
C ARG A 5 4.10 -15.70 8.70
N MET A 6 3.35 -14.67 9.10
CA MET A 6 2.72 -13.73 8.17
C MET A 6 3.23 -12.32 8.45
N VAL A 7 3.48 -11.57 7.39
CA VAL A 7 3.66 -10.12 7.44
C VAL A 7 2.30 -9.50 7.17
N THR A 8 1.76 -8.77 8.14
CA THR A 8 0.46 -8.10 8.02
C THR A 8 0.59 -6.61 8.24
N ARG A 9 -0.09 -5.81 7.43
CA ARG A 9 -0.16 -4.35 7.59
C ARG A 9 -1.54 -3.85 7.19
N THR A 10 -2.12 -3.00 8.03
CA THR A 10 -3.31 -2.24 7.67
C THR A 10 -2.90 -1.10 6.75
N ILE A 11 -3.54 -1.00 5.59
CA ILE A 11 -3.24 0.01 4.57
C ILE A 11 -4.56 0.67 4.17
N ILE A 12 -4.57 2.00 4.19
CA ILE A 12 -5.63 2.77 3.53
C ILE A 12 -5.40 2.64 2.03
N THR A 13 -6.38 2.07 1.34
CA THR A 13 -6.36 1.89 -0.11
C THR A 13 -7.44 2.72 -0.75
N THR A 14 -7.12 3.29 -1.90
CA THR A 14 -8.06 4.02 -2.72
C THR A 14 -8.40 3.18 -3.95
N GLU A 15 -9.66 2.78 -4.08
CA GLU A 15 -10.19 2.14 -5.29
C GLU A 15 -10.74 3.20 -6.21
N ALA A 16 -10.23 3.27 -7.43
CA ALA A 16 -10.63 4.27 -8.40
C ALA A 16 -11.07 3.61 -9.69
N VAL A 17 -12.17 4.11 -10.28
CA VAL A 17 -12.57 3.79 -11.64
C VAL A 17 -11.89 4.81 -12.55
N VAL A 18 -10.88 4.34 -13.28
CA VAL A 18 -10.07 5.15 -14.16
C VAL A 18 -10.38 4.85 -15.61
N LEU A 19 -10.34 5.90 -16.41
CA LEU A 19 -10.59 5.88 -17.83
C LEU A 19 -9.23 5.84 -18.51
N MET A 20 -8.97 4.77 -19.27
CA MET A 20 -7.70 4.51 -19.93
C MET A 20 -7.89 4.44 -21.44
N VAL A 21 -6.88 4.82 -22.20
CA VAL A 21 -6.80 4.62 -23.65
C VAL A 21 -5.73 3.61 -23.98
N ASN A 22 -6.07 2.67 -24.86
CA ASN A 22 -5.10 1.80 -25.50
C ASN A 22 -4.45 2.56 -26.67
N VAL A 23 -3.13 2.74 -26.62
CA VAL A 23 -2.37 3.50 -27.61
C VAL A 23 -2.32 2.77 -28.97
N ASN A 24 -2.44 1.43 -28.97
CA ASN A 24 -2.38 0.63 -30.19
C ASN A 24 -3.73 0.59 -30.93
N THR A 25 -4.84 0.46 -30.20
CA THR A 25 -6.19 0.36 -30.78
C THR A 25 -6.94 1.68 -30.79
N ASN A 26 -6.44 2.70 -30.08
CA ASN A 26 -7.13 3.98 -29.80
C ASN A 26 -8.49 3.83 -29.08
N GLU A 27 -8.71 2.67 -28.46
CA GLU A 27 -9.95 2.42 -27.74
C GLU A 27 -9.86 2.89 -26.30
N VAL A 28 -10.97 3.43 -25.82
CA VAL A 28 -11.10 3.96 -24.47
C VAL A 28 -11.88 2.96 -23.63
N PHE A 29 -11.33 2.57 -22.48
CA PHE A 29 -11.94 1.59 -21.59
C PHE A 29 -11.85 2.02 -20.12
N GLU A 30 -12.80 1.56 -19.33
CA GLU A 30 -12.81 1.78 -17.88
C GLU A 30 -12.10 0.62 -17.18
N LYS A 31 -11.29 0.94 -16.17
CA LYS A 31 -10.61 -0.05 -15.34
C LYS A 31 -10.71 0.35 -13.87
N THR A 32 -11.05 -0.60 -13.01
CA THR A 32 -10.93 -0.43 -11.56
C THR A 32 -9.50 -0.68 -11.15
N VAL A 33 -8.90 0.28 -10.45
CA VAL A 33 -7.53 0.19 -9.93
C VAL A 33 -7.49 0.42 -8.44
N THR A 34 -6.57 -0.25 -7.76
CA THR A 34 -6.32 -0.07 -6.33
C THR A 34 -4.98 0.62 -6.14
N LEU A 35 -5.00 1.75 -5.43
CA LEU A 35 -3.82 2.55 -5.09
C LEU A 35 -3.59 2.53 -3.58
N SER A 36 -2.32 2.45 -3.16
CA SER A 36 -1.96 2.58 -1.75
C SER A 36 -1.95 4.07 -1.34
N GLY A 37 -2.58 4.38 -0.21
CA GLY A 37 -2.66 5.73 0.35
C GLY A 37 -4.07 6.31 0.31
N ALA A 38 -4.25 7.40 1.07
CA ALA A 38 -5.42 8.25 1.05
C ALA A 38 -5.18 9.44 0.09
N PHE A 39 -6.21 9.85 -0.65
CA PHE A 39 -6.17 10.99 -1.57
C PHE A 39 -7.42 11.86 -1.40
N GLU A 40 -7.23 13.15 -1.21
CA GLU A 40 -8.35 14.09 -1.00
C GLU A 40 -9.00 14.52 -2.33
N THR A 41 -8.20 14.62 -3.40
CA THR A 41 -8.64 15.13 -4.69
C THR A 41 -8.54 14.09 -5.81
N LYS A 42 -9.40 14.23 -6.83
CA LYS A 42 -9.32 13.39 -8.05
C LYS A 42 -7.99 13.58 -8.79
N GLU A 43 -7.40 14.77 -8.75
CA GLU A 43 -6.13 15.06 -9.42
C GLU A 43 -4.97 14.27 -8.79
N ASP A 44 -4.96 14.10 -7.47
CA ASP A 44 -3.92 13.32 -6.79
C ASP A 44 -4.03 11.83 -7.14
N VAL A 45 -5.27 11.32 -7.22
CA VAL A 45 -5.55 9.96 -7.69
C VAL A 45 -5.08 9.78 -9.13
N GLU A 46 -5.34 10.74 -10.00
CA GLU A 46 -4.94 10.67 -11.41
C GLU A 46 -3.42 10.68 -11.60
N LYS A 47 -2.71 11.55 -10.86
CA LYS A 47 -1.23 11.58 -10.86
C LYS A 47 -0.65 10.25 -10.39
N LYS A 48 -1.21 9.67 -9.34
CA LYS A 48 -0.73 8.39 -8.80
C LYS A 48 -1.07 7.23 -9.73
N ALA A 49 -2.30 7.19 -10.28
CA ALA A 49 -2.73 6.19 -11.25
C ALA A 49 -1.87 6.26 -12.52
N SER A 50 -1.58 7.45 -13.02
CA SER A 50 -0.71 7.65 -14.18
C SER A 50 0.70 7.11 -13.92
N LYS A 51 1.28 7.37 -12.75
CA LYS A 51 2.61 6.83 -12.40
C LYS A 51 2.62 5.31 -12.25
N ALA A 52 1.53 4.72 -11.77
CA ALA A 52 1.45 3.28 -11.50
C ALA A 52 1.06 2.45 -12.73
N PHE A 53 0.23 3.00 -13.63
CA PHE A 53 -0.42 2.23 -14.69
C PHE A 53 -0.15 2.73 -16.11
N ASN A 54 0.48 3.89 -16.30
CA ASN A 54 0.90 4.28 -17.65
C ASN A 54 2.01 3.35 -18.14
N SER A 55 1.80 2.82 -19.34
CA SER A 55 2.73 1.98 -20.06
C SER A 55 2.84 2.49 -21.50
N ALA A 56 3.68 1.83 -22.31
CA ALA A 56 3.73 2.12 -23.74
C ALA A 56 2.40 1.81 -24.46
N GLU A 57 1.61 0.87 -23.92
CA GLU A 57 0.40 0.34 -24.55
C GLU A 57 -0.87 1.01 -24.04
N SER A 58 -0.86 1.56 -22.82
CA SER A 58 -2.04 2.14 -22.19
C SER A 58 -1.72 3.39 -21.39
N LYS A 59 -2.57 4.41 -21.49
CA LYS A 59 -2.45 5.65 -20.72
C LYS A 59 -3.74 5.96 -19.96
N VAL A 60 -3.59 6.43 -18.72
CA VAL A 60 -4.69 6.98 -17.92
C VAL A 60 -5.03 8.37 -18.46
N ILE A 61 -6.33 8.62 -18.65
CA ILE A 61 -6.87 9.91 -19.12
C ILE A 61 -7.56 10.66 -18.00
N ALA A 62 -8.38 9.98 -17.20
CA ALA A 62 -9.20 10.62 -16.18
C ALA A 62 -9.63 9.64 -15.09
N VAL A 63 -9.97 10.17 -13.92
CA VAL A 63 -10.61 9.44 -12.82
C VAL A 63 -12.11 9.74 -12.79
N LYS A 64 -12.94 8.71 -12.93
CA LYS A 64 -14.40 8.85 -12.90
C LYS A 64 -14.91 8.98 -11.46
N SER A 65 -14.53 8.02 -10.63
CA SER A 65 -14.84 7.96 -9.20
C SER A 65 -13.68 7.33 -8.43
N PHE A 66 -13.62 7.61 -7.14
CA PHE A 66 -12.72 6.91 -6.23
C PHE A 66 -13.38 6.78 -4.86
N GLU A 67 -13.00 5.74 -4.14
CA GLU A 67 -13.44 5.45 -2.78
C GLU A 67 -12.22 5.01 -1.96
N GLN A 68 -12.16 5.44 -0.70
CA GLN A 68 -11.11 5.03 0.22
C GLN A 68 -11.64 3.98 1.18
N LYS A 69 -10.86 2.92 1.38
CA LYS A 69 -11.14 1.89 2.36
C LYS A 69 -9.89 1.47 3.10
N GLU A 70 -10.04 1.23 4.39
CA GLU A 70 -9.01 0.66 5.22
C GLU A 70 -9.15 -0.86 5.21
N ALA A 71 -8.07 -1.57 4.87
CA ALA A 71 -8.06 -3.03 4.85
C ALA A 71 -6.75 -3.59 5.41
N LEU A 72 -6.86 -4.74 6.08
CA LEU A 72 -5.72 -5.51 6.58
C LEU A 72 -5.20 -6.40 5.45
N TYR A 73 -3.99 -6.11 4.98
CA TYR A 73 -3.29 -6.94 4.00
C TYR A 73 -2.32 -7.86 4.71
N GLY A 74 -2.18 -9.09 4.20
CA GLY A 74 -1.24 -10.08 4.73
C GLY A 74 -0.56 -10.85 3.60
N MET A 75 0.70 -11.21 3.80
CA MET A 75 1.44 -12.12 2.94
C MET A 75 2.38 -13.01 3.75
N ASP A 76 2.83 -14.11 3.14
CA ASP A 76 3.82 -15.00 3.75
C ASP A 76 5.17 -14.29 3.92
N GLU A 77 5.86 -14.57 5.03
CA GLU A 77 7.15 -13.95 5.35
C GLU A 77 8.23 -14.27 4.30
N GLN A 78 8.22 -15.47 3.71
CA GLN A 78 9.17 -15.84 2.65
C GLN A 78 8.92 -15.02 1.38
N PHE A 79 7.66 -14.80 1.01
CA PHE A 79 7.31 -13.98 -0.15
C PHE A 79 7.71 -12.52 0.07
N PHE A 80 7.53 -12.01 1.30
CA PHE A 80 7.99 -10.67 1.66
C PHE A 80 9.50 -10.53 1.49
N LEU A 81 10.29 -11.46 2.04
CA LEU A 81 11.76 -11.43 1.95
C LEU A 81 12.27 -11.48 0.50
N GLN A 82 11.56 -12.16 -0.41
CA GLN A 82 11.95 -12.25 -1.83
C GLN A 82 11.69 -10.97 -2.62
N ASN A 83 10.66 -10.21 -2.27
CA ASN A 83 10.22 -9.04 -3.06
C ASN A 83 10.57 -7.70 -2.41
N ALA A 84 10.88 -7.69 -1.12
CA ALA A 84 11.22 -6.48 -0.39
C ALA A 84 12.70 -6.12 -0.52
N SER A 85 12.97 -4.82 -0.57
CA SER A 85 14.34 -4.28 -0.43
C SER A 85 14.67 -4.11 1.05
N ILE A 86 15.87 -4.52 1.45
CA ILE A 86 16.40 -4.24 2.79
C ILE A 86 16.64 -2.73 2.90
N LEU A 87 16.01 -2.09 3.89
CA LEU A 87 16.22 -0.68 4.22
C LEU A 87 17.31 -0.54 5.29
N PRO A 88 18.07 0.56 5.32
CA PRO A 88 19.03 0.82 6.40
C PRO A 88 18.31 0.89 7.76
N PRO A 89 19.03 0.62 8.87
CA PRO A 89 18.51 0.85 10.20
C PRO A 89 17.99 2.29 10.33
N ARG A 90 16.80 2.47 10.90
CA ARG A 90 16.30 3.81 11.21
C ARG A 90 17.19 4.41 12.30
N GLU A 91 17.61 5.66 12.11
CA GLU A 91 18.25 6.41 13.20
C GLU A 91 17.22 6.58 14.31
N VAL A 92 17.57 6.10 15.51
CA VAL A 92 16.72 6.26 16.69
C VAL A 92 16.92 7.69 17.16
N THR A 93 16.00 8.59 16.80
CA THR A 93 15.87 9.87 17.53
C THR A 93 15.27 9.56 18.90
N GLU A 94 15.79 10.21 19.94
CA GLU A 94 15.60 9.86 21.37
C GLU A 94 14.14 9.94 21.89
N ASP A 95 13.15 10.21 21.03
CA ASP A 95 11.74 10.41 21.40
C ASP A 95 10.85 9.14 21.39
N GLU A 96 11.33 7.96 20.95
CA GLU A 96 10.52 6.72 20.91
C GLU A 96 10.87 5.70 22.03
N ALA A 97 11.57 6.10 23.09
CA ALA A 97 12.02 5.18 24.15
C ALA A 97 11.01 4.91 25.30
N GLU A 98 9.89 5.64 25.39
CA GLU A 98 8.93 5.48 26.49
C GLU A 98 7.58 4.90 26.07
N GLU A 99 7.53 3.63 25.65
CA GLU A 99 6.40 2.77 26.03
C GLU A 99 6.74 1.27 25.92
N LYS A 100 7.47 0.75 26.91
CA LYS A 100 7.34 -0.65 27.30
C LYS A 100 7.30 -0.73 28.83
N PRO A 101 6.16 -1.01 29.47
CA PRO A 101 6.16 -1.26 30.91
C PRO A 101 7.01 -2.51 31.17
N ALA A 102 8.03 -2.36 32.01
CA ALA A 102 8.88 -3.45 32.46
C ALA A 102 8.03 -4.53 33.18
N PRO A 103 8.27 -5.83 32.97
CA PRO A 103 7.57 -6.86 33.71
C PRO A 103 8.00 -6.83 35.18
N GLU A 104 7.03 -6.60 36.08
CA GLU A 104 7.21 -6.71 37.53
C GLU A 104 7.82 -8.08 37.90
N LYS A 105 9.03 -8.05 38.45
CA LYS A 105 9.59 -9.21 39.14
C LYS A 105 8.80 -9.40 40.45
N LYS A 106 7.88 -10.36 40.47
CA LYS A 106 7.34 -10.93 41.72
C LYS A 106 8.47 -11.59 42.50
N SER A 107 9.07 -10.88 43.45
CA SER A 107 9.92 -11.47 44.48
C SER A 107 9.03 -12.19 45.50
N LYS A 108 8.99 -13.50 45.38
CA LYS A 108 8.42 -14.43 46.35
C LYS A 108 9.57 -15.00 47.18
N LYS A 109 9.80 -14.48 48.39
CA LYS A 109 10.10 -15.27 49.59
C LYS A 109 10.14 -14.38 50.84
#